data_AF-A0A7V2CNB1-F1
#
_entry.id   AF-A0A7V2CNB1-F1
#
_cell.length_a   1.000
_cell.length_b   1.000
_cell.length_c   1.000
_cell.angle_alpha   90.00
_cell.angle_beta   90.00
_cell.angle_gamma   90.00
#
_symmetry.space_group_name_H-M   'P 1'
#
loop_
_entity.id
_entity.type
_entity.pdbx_description
1 polymer ?
#
loop_
_entity_poly.entity_id
_entity_poly.type
_entity_poly.pdbx_seq_one_letter_code
_entity_poly.pdbx_strand_id
1 'polypeptide(L)' 'MRYAVIVQLIDHTKTTAGWHIRAGLDDHTCPTKETVTPAQLASVRLTPAAFHGQWNYTIEPK' A
#
# COMPACT_ATOMS: atom_id res chain seq x y z
N MET A 1 17.73 -7.06 -10.48
CA MET A 1 18.65 -7.40 -9.38
C MET A 1 18.41 -6.41 -8.23
N ARG A 2 18.26 -6.87 -6.98
CA ARG A 2 18.26 -6.12 -5.69
C ARG A 2 16.93 -5.65 -5.02
N TYR A 3 15.81 -6.35 -5.18
CA TYR A 3 14.65 -6.20 -4.24
C TYR A 3 14.56 -7.33 -3.22
N ALA A 4 15.02 -8.53 -3.57
CA ALA A 4 14.95 -9.72 -2.70
C ALA A 4 15.61 -9.53 -1.33
N VAL A 5 16.74 -8.81 -1.26
CA VAL A 5 17.44 -8.55 0.02
C VAL A 5 16.60 -7.67 0.94
N ILE A 6 15.87 -6.69 0.40
CA ILE A 6 15.00 -5.81 1.18
C ILE A 6 13.79 -6.60 1.69
N VAL A 7 13.18 -7.41 0.82
CA VAL A 7 12.07 -8.30 1.19
C VAL A 7 12.49 -9.25 2.32
N GLN A 8 13.64 -9.92 2.18
CA GLN A 8 14.17 -10.83 3.21
C GLN A 8 14.43 -10.12 4.54
N LEU A 9 14.95 -8.89 4.51
CA LEU A 9 15.20 -8.12 5.72
C LEU A 9 13.90 -7.77 6.47
N ILE A 10 12.86 -7.37 5.74
CA ILE A 10 11.55 -7.05 6.32
C ILE A 10 10.89 -8.32 6.89
N ASP A 11 10.94 -9.43 6.14
CA ASP A 11 10.35 -10.72 6.52
C ASP A 11 10.95 -11.29 7.82
N HIS A 12 12.23 -11.02 8.08
CA HIS A 12 12.91 -11.43 9.31
C HIS A 12 12.59 -10.55 10.54
N THR A 13 11.83 -9.47 10.38
CA THR A 13 11.44 -8.59 11.49
C THR A 13 10.29 -9.22 12.30
N LYS A 14 10.36 -9.10 13.63
CA LYS A 14 9.27 -9.51 14.54
C LYS A 14 8.71 -8.32 15.29
N THR A 15 7.42 -8.37 15.58
CA THR A 15 6.81 -7.39 16.50
C THR A 15 7.28 -7.64 17.94
N THR A 16 7.11 -6.66 18.82
CA THR A 16 7.42 -6.79 20.25
C THR A 16 6.61 -7.91 20.93
N ALA A 17 5.41 -8.20 20.40
CA ALA A 17 4.57 -9.31 20.82
C ALA A 17 4.94 -10.67 20.17
N GLY A 18 6.02 -10.73 19.36
CA GLY A 18 6.56 -11.96 18.80
C GLY A 18 5.97 -12.41 17.47
N TRP A 19 5.13 -11.60 16.82
CA TRP A 19 4.52 -11.97 15.54
C TRP A 19 5.52 -11.85 14.39
N HIS A 20 5.46 -12.81 13.47
CA HIS A 20 6.25 -12.80 12.23
C HIS A 20 5.59 -11.89 11.19
N ILE A 21 6.39 -11.02 10.58
CA ILE A 21 5.99 -10.25 9.40
C ILE A 21 6.15 -11.13 8.17
N ARG A 22 5.26 -10.99 7.18
CA ARG A 22 5.40 -11.61 5.85
C ARG A 22 5.64 -10.53 4.81
N ALA A 23 6.70 -10.67 4.03
CA ALA A 23 6.98 -9.79 2.90
C ALA A 23 7.27 -10.60 1.64
N GLY A 24 6.78 -10.12 0.49
CA GLY A 24 6.96 -10.76 -0.80
C GLY A 24 7.10 -9.74 -1.91
N LEU A 25 7.64 -10.18 -3.05
CA LEU A 25 7.55 -9.41 -4.28
C LEU A 25 6.17 -9.60 -4.89
N ASP A 26 5.59 -8.51 -5.36
CA ASP A 26 4.44 -8.55 -6.26
C ASP A 26 4.99 -8.59 -7.70
N ASP A 27 4.85 -9.75 -8.34
CA ASP A 27 5.30 -9.97 -9.71
C ASP A 27 4.21 -9.63 -10.74
N HIS A 28 3.06 -9.11 -10.31
CA HIS A 28 2.02 -8.64 -11.21
C HIS A 28 2.49 -7.44 -12.04
N THR A 29 2.03 -7.38 -13.30
CA THR A 29 2.28 -6.22 -14.14
C THR A 29 1.42 -5.06 -13.66
N CYS A 30 2.07 -4.05 -13.09
CA CYS A 30 1.43 -2.81 -12.71
C CYS A 30 1.57 -1.80 -13.86
N PRO A 31 0.51 -1.54 -14.64
CA PRO A 31 0.57 -0.55 -15.70
C PRO A 31 0.85 0.82 -15.08
N THR A 32 1.95 1.43 -15.48
CA THR A 32 2.30 2.77 -15.02
C THR A 32 1.59 3.83 -15.87
N LYS A 33 1.36 5.02 -15.29
CA LYS A 33 0.80 6.22 -15.96
C LYS A 33 -0.69 6.15 -16.31
N GLU A 34 -1.44 5.27 -15.65
CA GLU A 34 -2.90 5.35 -15.72
C GLU A 34 -3.37 6.67 -15.09
N THR A 35 -4.11 7.47 -15.85
CA THR A 35 -4.58 8.78 -15.42
C THR A 35 -5.97 8.65 -14.83
N VAL A 36 -6.11 8.92 -13.54
CA VAL A 36 -7.40 8.98 -12.85
C VAL A 36 -7.94 10.41 -12.93
N THR A 37 -9.11 10.57 -13.52
CA THR A 37 -9.77 11.89 -13.59
C THR A 37 -10.31 12.32 -12.22
N PRO A 38 -10.46 13.64 -11.96
CA PRO A 38 -11.05 14.12 -10.71
C PRO A 38 -12.46 13.54 -10.45
N ALA A 39 -13.26 13.35 -11.50
CA ALA A 39 -14.61 12.79 -11.40
C ALA A 39 -14.59 11.31 -10.99
N GLN A 40 -13.66 10.51 -11.52
CA GLN A 40 -13.50 9.11 -11.11
C GLN A 40 -13.10 9.03 -9.63
N LEU A 41 -12.14 9.85 -9.19
CA LEU A 41 -11.70 9.85 -7.80
C LEU A 41 -12.81 10.32 -6.85
N ALA A 42 -13.57 11.35 -7.22
CA ALA A 42 -14.71 11.84 -6.44
C ALA A 42 -15.84 10.81 -6.29
N SER A 43 -15.90 9.81 -7.17
CA SER A 43 -16.88 8.72 -7.08
C SER A 43 -16.54 7.65 -6.03
N VAL A 44 -15.32 7.70 -5.47
CA VAL A 44 -14.86 6.83 -4.40
C VAL A 44 -15.28 7.45 -3.07
N ARG A 45 -15.85 6.64 -2.16
CA ARG A 45 -16.17 7.05 -0.79
C ARG A 45 -14.90 7.10 0.06
N LEU A 46 -14.02 8.06 -0.26
CA LEU A 46 -12.70 8.21 0.33
C LEU A 46 -12.72 9.32 1.39
N THR A 47 -12.25 8.99 2.59
CA THR A 47 -12.10 9.92 3.72
C THR A 47 -10.61 10.05 4.08
N PRO A 48 -9.98 11.21 3.87
CA PRO A 48 -8.57 11.45 4.24
C PRO A 48 -8.36 11.44 5.76
N ALA A 49 -7.23 10.90 6.21
CA ALA A 49 -6.82 10.95 7.61
C ALA A 49 -6.24 12.34 7.99
N ALA A 50 -6.32 12.69 9.27
CA ALA A 50 -5.72 13.93 9.78
C ALA A 50 -4.18 13.93 9.66
N PHE A 51 -3.55 12.78 9.90
CA PHE A 51 -2.13 12.59 9.68
C PHE A 51 -1.89 12.10 8.26
N HIS A 52 -1.37 13.01 7.43
CA HIS A 52 -1.03 12.78 6.03
C HIS A 52 -2.18 12.24 5.15
N GLY A 53 -3.32 12.93 5.15
CA GLY A 53 -4.49 12.58 4.33
C GLY A 53 -4.25 12.43 2.83
N GLN A 54 -3.16 13.01 2.30
CA GLN A 54 -2.77 12.87 0.90
C GLN A 54 -2.37 11.44 0.51
N TRP A 55 -1.98 10.60 1.47
CA TRP A 55 -1.67 9.17 1.25
C TRP A 55 -2.35 8.23 2.23
N ASN A 56 -2.79 8.74 3.39
CA ASN A 56 -3.47 7.97 4.42
C ASN A 56 -4.97 8.26 4.38
N TYR A 57 -5.78 7.28 4.00
CA TYR A 57 -7.20 7.46 3.81
C TYR A 57 -7.97 6.16 4.07
N THR A 58 -9.28 6.29 4.32
CA THR A 58 -10.22 5.17 4.41
C THR A 58 -11.10 5.16 3.18
N ILE A 59 -11.37 3.98 2.62
CA ILE A 59 -12.37 3.77 1.56
C ILE A 59 -13.50 2.94 2.12
N GLU A 60 -14.73 3.44 1.99
CA GLU A 60 -15.93 2.74 2.44
C GLU A 60 -16.59 1.95 1.29
N PRO A 61 -17.17 0.76 1.55
CA PRO A 61 -17.97 0.03 0.58
C PRO A 61 -19.13 0.87 0.04
N LYS A 62 -19.59 0.55 -1.18
CA LYS A 62 -20.76 1.19 -1.78
C LYS A 62 -22.08 0.62 -1.27
#